data_AF-A0A1I4G7S4-F1
#
_entry.id   AF-A0A1I4G7S4-F1
#
_cell.length_a   1.000
_cell.length_b   1.000
_cell.length_c   1.000
_cell.angle_alpha   90.00
_cell.angle_beta   90.00
_cell.angle_gamma   90.00
#
_symmetry.space_group_name_H-M   'P 1'
#
loop_
_entity.id
_entity.type
_entity.pdbx_description
1 polymer ?
#
loop_
_entity_poly.entity_id
_entity_poly.type
_entity_poly.pdbx_seq_one_letter_code
_entity_poly.pdbx_strand_id
1 'polypeptide(L)'
;MRRWIIHVLMGIVGASLGITTLPWVWHLFRQEGNAFNQEIVNGLIGAIIFVILSFFMSNLLMRALKKLDQKITRVNLSKMVFNFIGAILGLTVGVLLTIPLSLLGVPVLSNIISFVLIIGLLYLGYTVFDKRGDEIFKIVFRKRKEVAAVDKPVVKEGTTAQHAMILDTSSVIDGRILDVLKTGFISDKVIVPNFVLLELQLISDSSDPLKRAKGRRGLDLVNSLKEFDNVEISNKDYKDIREVDTKLLRYASEIGAKLVTNDFNLNKVAEIQGVIVLNINDLANAVKTQLVVGEQIEVTIIREGSERQQGVAYLPDGTMIVIEDTAKMIDKKVLVEVAKVLQTSAGRMIFAELVNAK
;
A
#
# COMPACT_ATOMS: atom_id res chain seq x y z
N MET A 1 14.52 -2.31 31.47
CA MET A 1 14.09 -3.72 31.38
C MET A 1 15.08 -4.64 30.67
N ARG A 2 15.52 -4.39 29.41
CA ARG A 2 16.36 -5.36 28.65
C ARG A 2 17.73 -5.74 29.27
N ARG A 3 18.42 -4.84 30.01
CA ARG A 3 19.76 -5.12 30.55
C ARG A 3 19.79 -6.14 31.69
N TRP A 4 18.80 -6.10 32.58
CA TRP A 4 18.72 -7.04 33.70
C TRP A 4 18.56 -8.49 33.25
N ILE A 5 17.82 -8.71 32.16
CA ILE A 5 17.66 -10.04 31.53
C ILE A 5 19.00 -10.61 31.07
N ILE A 6 19.92 -9.77 30.55
CA ILE A 6 21.25 -10.20 30.12
C ILE A 6 22.07 -10.69 31.31
N HIS A 7 22.01 -10.00 32.46
CA HIS A 7 22.72 -10.39 33.68
C HIS A 7 22.19 -11.73 34.22
N VAL A 8 20.87 -11.92 34.23
CA VAL A 8 20.23 -13.17 34.66
C VAL A 8 20.63 -14.33 33.74
N LEU A 9 20.54 -14.15 32.41
CA LEU A 9 20.94 -15.18 31.44
C LEU A 9 22.42 -15.54 31.56
N MET A 10 23.30 -14.55 31.70
CA MET A 10 24.72 -14.78 31.90
C MET A 10 24.99 -15.52 33.21
N GLY A 11 24.25 -15.22 34.28
CA GLY A 11 24.33 -15.97 35.53
C GLY A 11 23.94 -17.45 35.38
N ILE A 12 22.89 -17.75 34.62
CA ILE A 12 22.46 -19.13 34.34
C ILE A 12 23.51 -19.88 33.51
N VAL A 13 24.02 -19.25 32.44
CA VAL A 13 25.09 -19.81 31.60
C VAL A 13 26.36 -20.03 32.43
N GLY A 14 26.71 -19.06 33.28
CA GLY A 14 27.86 -19.15 34.18
C GLY A 14 27.73 -20.25 35.21
N ALA A 15 26.53 -20.47 35.78
CA ALA A 15 26.28 -21.58 36.69
C ALA A 15 26.48 -22.93 35.99
N SER A 16 25.91 -23.10 34.79
CA SER A 16 26.01 -24.32 34.00
C SER A 16 27.46 -24.62 33.58
N LEU A 17 28.19 -23.59 33.11
CA LEU A 17 29.60 -23.72 32.79
C LEU A 17 30.46 -23.96 34.04
N GLY A 18 30.15 -23.32 35.16
CA GLY A 18 30.81 -23.52 36.44
C GLY A 18 30.75 -24.97 36.90
N ILE A 19 29.56 -25.58 36.89
CA ILE A 19 29.37 -27.00 37.26
C ILE A 19 30.16 -27.94 36.35
N THR A 20 30.20 -27.65 35.04
CA THR A 20 30.83 -28.56 34.06
C THR A 20 32.34 -28.40 33.95
N THR A 21 32.87 -27.18 34.12
CA THR A 21 34.29 -26.89 33.84
C THR A 21 35.17 -26.73 35.06
N LEU A 22 34.65 -26.21 36.20
CA LEU A 22 35.45 -26.01 37.40
C LEU A 22 35.98 -27.31 38.03
N PRO A 23 35.27 -28.46 37.99
CA PRO A 23 35.83 -29.72 38.49
C PRO A 23 37.14 -30.12 37.81
N TRP A 24 37.25 -29.91 36.49
CA TRP A 24 38.49 -30.17 35.75
C TRP A 24 39.62 -29.22 36.17
N VAL A 25 39.28 -27.97 36.49
CA VAL A 25 40.24 -26.99 37.03
C VAL A 25 40.73 -27.42 38.41
N TRP A 26 39.84 -27.84 39.32
CA TRP A 26 40.23 -28.30 40.66
C TRP A 26 41.11 -29.56 40.62
N HIS A 27 40.87 -30.46 39.66
CA HIS A 27 41.71 -31.62 39.41
C HIS A 27 43.13 -31.22 38.95
N LEU A 28 43.26 -30.20 38.09
CA LEU A 28 44.58 -29.66 37.69
C LEU A 28 45.38 -29.10 38.88
N PHE A 29 44.70 -28.54 39.88
CA PHE A 29 45.32 -28.00 41.10
C PHE A 29 45.46 -29.00 42.25
N ARG A 30 45.17 -30.30 42.04
CA ARG A 30 45.22 -31.37 43.06
C ARG A 30 44.40 -31.05 44.32
N GLN A 31 43.24 -30.40 44.17
CA GLN A 31 42.35 -30.00 45.26
C GLN A 31 41.00 -30.75 45.20
N GLU A 32 41.06 -32.07 45.05
CA GLU A 32 39.87 -32.90 44.78
C GLU A 32 38.94 -33.07 45.99
N GLY A 33 39.48 -33.06 47.21
CA GLY A 33 38.74 -33.35 48.45
C GLY A 33 38.26 -32.13 49.24
N ASN A 34 38.35 -30.92 48.68
CA ASN A 34 38.03 -29.71 49.41
C ASN A 34 36.51 -29.41 49.36
N ALA A 35 35.95 -28.79 50.39
CA ALA A 35 34.51 -28.45 50.46
C ALA A 35 34.02 -27.54 49.30
N PHE A 36 34.97 -27.01 48.52
CA PHE A 36 34.75 -26.18 47.34
C PHE A 36 34.39 -26.98 46.07
N ASN A 37 34.70 -28.28 45.99
CA ASN A 37 34.36 -29.11 44.82
C ASN A 37 32.95 -29.73 44.93
N GLN A 38 32.00 -28.95 45.43
CA GLN A 38 30.58 -29.30 45.44
C GLN A 38 29.92 -28.67 44.21
N GLU A 39 29.00 -29.38 43.55
CA GLU A 39 28.31 -28.88 42.35
C GLU A 39 27.64 -27.52 42.60
N ILE A 40 27.04 -27.33 43.78
CA ILE A 40 26.39 -26.08 44.19
C ILE A 40 27.41 -24.93 44.28
N VAL A 41 28.58 -25.20 44.87
CA VAL A 41 29.64 -24.19 45.05
C VAL A 41 30.27 -23.82 43.71
N ASN A 42 30.53 -24.79 42.85
CA ASN A 42 31.02 -24.57 41.49
C ASN A 42 30.02 -23.77 40.64
N GLY A 43 28.72 -24.08 40.75
CA GLY A 43 27.65 -23.31 40.10
C GLY A 43 27.60 -21.86 40.59
N LEU A 44 27.70 -21.62 41.90
CA LEU A 44 27.71 -20.27 42.47
C LEU A 44 28.94 -19.46 42.03
N ILE A 45 30.13 -20.06 42.06
CA ILE A 45 31.37 -19.42 41.59
C ILE A 45 31.24 -19.04 40.11
N GLY A 46 30.79 -19.98 39.27
CA GLY A 46 30.57 -19.73 37.83
C GLY A 46 29.54 -18.64 37.56
N ALA A 47 28.43 -18.62 38.31
CA ALA A 47 27.40 -17.60 38.21
C ALA A 47 27.95 -16.20 38.57
N ILE A 48 28.69 -16.08 39.68
CA ILE A 48 29.27 -14.81 40.13
C ILE A 48 30.25 -14.27 39.08
N ILE A 49 31.15 -15.12 38.57
CA ILE A 49 32.13 -14.75 37.55
C ILE A 49 31.42 -14.20 36.30
N PHE A 50 30.40 -14.91 35.79
CA PHE A 50 29.68 -14.49 34.60
C PHE A 50 28.77 -13.28 34.81
N VAL A 51 28.23 -13.07 36.01
CA VAL A 51 27.49 -11.85 36.34
C VAL A 51 28.44 -10.64 36.33
N ILE A 52 29.64 -10.76 36.89
CA ILE A 52 30.66 -9.71 36.82
C ILE A 52 31.06 -9.45 35.35
N LEU A 53 31.35 -10.51 34.59
CA LEU A 53 31.69 -10.42 33.17
C LEU A 53 30.58 -9.76 32.35
N SER A 54 29.31 -10.04 32.68
CA SER A 54 28.16 -9.48 32.00
C SER A 54 28.05 -7.97 32.16
N PHE A 55 28.56 -7.38 33.25
CA PHE A 55 28.59 -5.94 33.42
C PHE A 55 29.46 -5.26 32.34
N PHE A 56 30.62 -5.85 32.05
CA PHE A 56 31.51 -5.39 30.98
C PHE A 56 30.95 -5.68 29.57
N MET A 57 30.39 -6.87 29.35
CA MET A 57 29.93 -7.31 28.03
C MET A 57 28.53 -6.79 27.64
N SER A 58 27.74 -6.32 28.61
CA SER A 58 26.35 -5.89 28.41
C SER A 58 26.19 -4.83 27.31
N ASN A 59 27.14 -3.90 27.21
CA ASN A 59 27.12 -2.84 26.20
C ASN A 59 27.36 -3.40 24.78
N LEU A 60 28.24 -4.39 24.62
CA LEU A 60 28.50 -5.04 23.33
C LEU A 60 27.29 -5.87 22.89
N LEU A 61 26.74 -6.67 23.81
CA LEU A 61 25.54 -7.48 23.58
C LEU A 61 24.34 -6.61 23.21
N MET A 62 24.13 -5.48 23.89
CA MET A 62 23.04 -4.56 23.52
C MET A 62 23.23 -3.94 22.13
N ARG A 63 24.48 -3.60 21.73
CA ARG A 63 24.75 -3.10 20.37
C ARG A 63 24.48 -4.18 19.32
N ALA A 64 24.87 -5.42 19.58
CA ALA A 64 24.59 -6.55 18.70
C ALA A 64 23.08 -6.82 18.56
N LEU A 65 22.37 -6.87 19.69
CA LEU A 65 20.92 -7.03 19.73
C LEU A 65 20.21 -5.90 18.98
N LYS A 66 20.63 -4.64 19.15
CA LYS A 66 20.04 -3.51 18.42
C LYS A 66 20.30 -3.58 16.91
N LYS A 67 21.48 -4.03 16.48
CA LYS A 67 21.77 -4.28 15.06
C LYS A 67 20.92 -5.43 14.49
N LEU A 68 20.66 -6.46 15.28
CA LEU A 68 19.76 -7.57 14.90
C LEU A 68 18.32 -7.09 14.78
N ASP A 69 17.83 -6.33 15.77
CA ASP A 69 16.50 -5.72 15.80
C ASP A 69 16.30 -4.84 14.55
N GLN A 70 17.25 -3.94 14.28
CA GLN A 70 17.22 -3.06 13.10
C GLN A 70 17.28 -3.82 11.76
N LYS A 71 17.96 -4.96 11.70
CA LYS A 71 17.92 -5.83 10.52
C LYS A 71 16.57 -6.51 10.39
N ILE A 72 16.03 -7.09 11.46
CA ILE A 72 14.74 -7.80 11.48
C ILE A 72 13.58 -6.87 11.11
N THR A 73 13.54 -5.64 11.64
CA THR A 73 12.48 -4.67 11.32
C THR A 73 12.48 -4.24 9.85
N ARG A 74 13.62 -4.35 9.15
CA ARG A 74 13.75 -3.98 7.73
C ARG A 74 13.50 -5.14 6.78
N VAL A 75 13.33 -6.36 7.28
CA VAL A 75 13.07 -7.54 6.46
C VAL A 75 11.58 -7.64 6.18
N ASN A 76 11.22 -7.74 4.91
CA ASN A 76 9.84 -8.01 4.51
C ASN A 76 9.45 -9.42 4.99
N LEU A 77 8.43 -9.50 5.85
CA LEU A 77 7.96 -10.75 6.46
C LEU A 77 7.55 -11.78 5.39
N SER A 78 6.90 -11.33 4.32
CA SER A 78 6.49 -12.20 3.20
C SER A 78 7.70 -12.82 2.50
N LYS A 79 8.78 -12.06 2.31
CA LYS A 79 10.03 -12.60 1.75
C LYS A 79 10.66 -13.64 2.65
N MET A 80 10.62 -13.43 3.97
CA MET A 80 11.16 -14.42 4.92
C MET A 80 10.40 -15.75 4.83
N VAL A 81 9.07 -15.70 4.71
CA VAL A 81 8.22 -16.87 4.54
C VAL A 81 8.53 -17.59 3.22
N PHE A 82 8.64 -16.87 2.10
CA PHE A 82 8.98 -17.49 0.81
C PHE A 82 10.36 -18.13 0.83
N ASN A 83 11.36 -17.46 1.41
CA ASN A 83 12.71 -17.99 1.53
C ASN A 83 12.75 -19.26 2.38
N PHE A 84 11.95 -19.30 3.44
CA PHE A 84 11.82 -20.47 4.30
C PHE A 84 11.17 -21.65 3.55
N ILE A 85 10.07 -21.40 2.83
CA ILE A 85 9.41 -22.41 1.99
C ILE A 85 10.37 -22.94 0.92
N GLY A 86 11.09 -22.05 0.23
CA GLY A 86 12.05 -22.42 -0.79
C GLY A 86 13.22 -23.25 -0.26
N ALA A 87 13.75 -22.89 0.91
CA ALA A 87 14.82 -23.66 1.55
C ALA A 87 14.34 -25.07 1.96
N ILE A 88 13.13 -25.20 2.51
CA ILE A 88 12.53 -26.50 2.87
C ILE A 88 12.32 -27.36 1.63
N LEU A 89 11.75 -26.79 0.56
CA LEU A 89 11.53 -27.51 -0.69
C LEU A 89 12.87 -27.95 -1.31
N GLY A 90 13.87 -27.05 -1.34
CA GLY A 90 15.21 -27.35 -1.82
C GLY A 90 15.88 -28.48 -1.03
N LEU A 91 15.79 -28.43 0.30
CA LEU A 91 16.28 -29.50 1.18
C LEU A 91 15.57 -30.83 0.90
N THR A 92 14.23 -30.80 0.77
CA THR A 92 13.41 -31.99 0.55
C THR A 92 13.78 -32.67 -0.77
N VAL A 93 13.90 -31.89 -1.84
CA VAL A 93 14.34 -32.39 -3.16
C VAL A 93 15.80 -32.89 -3.08
N GLY A 94 16.67 -32.17 -2.37
CA GLY A 94 18.05 -32.59 -2.12
C GLY A 94 18.13 -33.98 -1.49
N VAL A 95 17.40 -34.19 -0.40
CA VAL A 95 17.34 -35.49 0.29
C VAL A 95 16.75 -36.58 -0.62
N LEU A 96 15.66 -36.31 -1.35
CA LEU A 96 15.07 -37.27 -2.29
C LEU A 96 16.08 -37.73 -3.36
N LEU A 97 16.91 -36.82 -3.87
CA LEU A 97 17.94 -37.14 -4.88
C LEU A 97 19.11 -37.94 -4.31
N THR A 98 19.33 -37.93 -2.99
CA THR A 98 20.37 -38.78 -2.38
C THR A 98 20.00 -40.27 -2.32
N ILE A 99 18.71 -40.62 -2.38
CA ILE A 99 18.22 -42.00 -2.34
C ILE A 99 18.73 -42.85 -3.52
N PRO A 100 18.57 -42.45 -4.81
CA PRO A 100 19.13 -43.22 -5.91
C PRO A 100 20.67 -43.20 -5.91
N LEU A 101 21.28 -42.12 -5.42
CA LEU A 101 22.73 -41.98 -5.34
C LEU A 101 23.36 -42.97 -4.35
N SER A 102 22.69 -43.24 -3.23
CA SER A 102 23.15 -44.20 -2.23
C SER A 102 23.03 -45.65 -2.70
N LEU A 103 22.11 -45.94 -3.62
CA LEU A 103 21.94 -47.27 -4.24
C LEU A 103 23.08 -47.65 -5.21
N LEU A 104 23.87 -46.68 -5.69
CA LEU A 104 25.01 -46.94 -6.58
C LEU A 104 26.23 -47.55 -5.86
N GLY A 105 26.24 -47.57 -4.52
CA GLY A 105 27.22 -48.33 -3.74
C GLY A 105 28.67 -47.82 -3.74
N VAL A 106 28.93 -46.61 -4.27
CA VAL A 106 30.28 -46.01 -4.31
C VAL A 106 30.48 -45.07 -3.10
N PRO A 107 31.34 -45.38 -2.10
CA PRO A 107 31.39 -44.66 -0.81
C PRO A 107 31.72 -43.16 -0.89
N VAL A 108 32.55 -42.77 -1.87
CA VAL A 108 32.91 -41.36 -2.08
C VAL A 108 31.75 -40.59 -2.72
N LEU A 109 31.03 -41.25 -3.63
CA LEU A 109 29.86 -40.71 -4.32
C LEU A 109 28.66 -40.60 -3.37
N SER A 110 28.52 -41.51 -2.39
CA SER A 110 27.36 -41.52 -1.49
C SER A 110 27.43 -40.45 -0.41
N ASN A 111 28.62 -40.08 0.09
CA ASN A 111 28.73 -39.23 1.28
C ASN A 111 29.06 -37.77 0.92
N ILE A 112 30.16 -37.55 0.19
CA ILE A 112 30.63 -36.19 -0.10
C ILE A 112 29.72 -35.51 -1.12
N ILE A 113 29.36 -36.22 -2.20
CA ILE A 113 28.51 -35.66 -3.25
C ILE A 113 27.08 -35.43 -2.74
N SER A 114 26.53 -36.34 -1.93
CA SER A 114 25.22 -36.13 -1.30
C SER A 114 25.19 -34.89 -0.41
N PHE A 115 26.25 -34.66 0.40
CA PHE A 115 26.35 -33.47 1.24
C PHE A 115 26.42 -32.18 0.41
N VAL A 116 27.26 -32.16 -0.61
CA VAL A 116 27.39 -31.02 -1.54
C VAL A 116 26.07 -30.77 -2.27
N LEU A 117 25.39 -31.83 -2.69
CA LEU A 117 24.10 -31.77 -3.39
C LEU A 117 23.00 -31.21 -2.49
N ILE A 118 22.89 -31.67 -1.23
CA ILE A 118 21.92 -31.15 -0.27
C ILE A 118 22.14 -29.65 -0.02
N ILE A 119 23.39 -29.23 0.23
CA ILE A 119 23.70 -27.80 0.46
C ILE A 119 23.42 -26.99 -0.81
N GLY A 120 23.81 -27.51 -1.97
CA GLY A 120 23.57 -26.87 -3.26
C GLY A 120 22.08 -26.65 -3.54
N LEU A 121 21.25 -27.67 -3.32
CA LEU A 121 19.80 -27.57 -3.52
C LEU A 121 19.11 -26.72 -2.45
N LEU A 122 19.57 -26.72 -1.21
CA LEU A 122 19.08 -25.80 -0.18
C LEU A 122 19.34 -24.34 -0.58
N TYR A 123 20.55 -24.02 -1.05
CA TYR A 123 20.90 -22.68 -1.53
C TYR A 123 20.12 -22.30 -2.79
N LEU A 124 19.94 -23.23 -3.72
CA LEU A 124 19.16 -23.02 -4.94
C LEU A 124 17.69 -22.74 -4.61
N GLY A 125 17.07 -23.56 -3.76
CA GLY A 125 15.68 -23.39 -3.32
C GLY A 125 15.45 -22.06 -2.62
N TYR A 126 16.37 -21.66 -1.73
CA TYR A 126 16.36 -20.34 -1.11
C TYR A 126 16.44 -19.22 -2.16
N THR A 127 17.39 -19.28 -3.09
CA THR A 127 17.65 -18.22 -4.08
C THR A 127 16.50 -18.06 -5.08
N VAL A 128 15.88 -19.16 -5.49
CA VAL A 128 14.74 -19.14 -6.41
C VAL A 128 13.54 -18.45 -5.76
N PHE A 129 13.21 -18.79 -4.52
CA PHE A 129 12.07 -18.18 -3.82
C PHE A 129 12.35 -16.75 -3.34
N ASP A 130 13.61 -16.39 -3.07
CA ASP A 130 13.99 -15.00 -2.75
C ASP A 130 13.80 -14.07 -3.94
N LYS A 131 14.14 -14.54 -5.15
CA LYS A 131 14.04 -13.75 -6.37
C LYS A 131 12.67 -13.82 -7.05
N ARG A 132 11.97 -14.95 -6.96
CA ARG A 132 10.74 -15.22 -7.74
C ARG A 132 9.55 -15.71 -6.90
N GLY A 133 9.62 -15.67 -5.57
CA GLY A 133 8.55 -16.16 -4.69
C GLY A 133 7.18 -15.54 -4.99
N ASP A 134 7.13 -14.24 -5.29
CA ASP A 134 5.90 -13.52 -5.61
C ASP A 134 5.25 -13.98 -6.93
N GLU A 135 6.06 -14.29 -7.95
CA GLU A 135 5.60 -14.84 -9.24
C GLU A 135 5.03 -16.26 -9.07
N ILE A 136 5.75 -17.10 -8.31
CA ILE A 136 5.36 -18.48 -8.01
C ILE A 136 4.03 -18.49 -7.27
N PHE A 137 3.87 -17.63 -6.26
CA PHE A 137 2.63 -17.52 -5.49
C PHE A 137 1.45 -17.12 -6.36
N LYS A 138 1.62 -16.11 -7.23
CA LYS A 138 0.58 -15.70 -8.17
C LYS A 138 0.17 -16.86 -9.08
N ILE A 139 1.10 -17.64 -9.61
CA ILE A 139 0.76 -18.77 -10.50
C ILE A 139 -0.01 -19.87 -9.75
N VAL A 140 0.43 -20.23 -8.53
CA VAL A 140 -0.19 -21.29 -7.73
C VAL A 140 -1.59 -20.90 -7.25
N PHE A 141 -1.79 -19.64 -6.85
CA PHE A 141 -3.05 -19.16 -6.27
C PHE A 141 -4.01 -18.50 -7.27
N ARG A 142 -3.63 -18.29 -8.54
CA ARG A 142 -4.49 -17.69 -9.59
C ARG A 142 -5.68 -18.56 -10.00
N LYS A 143 -5.74 -19.84 -9.62
CA LYS A 143 -6.83 -20.76 -10.03
C LYS A 143 -7.97 -20.97 -9.02
N ARG A 144 -8.03 -20.22 -7.91
CA ARG A 144 -9.06 -20.43 -6.86
C ARG A 144 -10.06 -19.29 -6.67
N LYS A 145 -10.26 -18.43 -7.68
CA LYS A 145 -11.24 -17.33 -7.60
C LYS A 145 -12.58 -17.59 -8.28
N GLU A 146 -12.81 -18.77 -8.85
CA GLU A 146 -14.06 -19.08 -9.61
C GLU A 146 -15.02 -20.10 -8.95
N VAL A 147 -14.71 -20.67 -7.78
CA VAL A 147 -15.64 -21.59 -7.10
C VAL A 147 -15.61 -21.35 -5.58
N ALA A 148 -16.20 -20.23 -5.15
CA ALA A 148 -16.70 -20.03 -3.78
C ALA A 148 -17.42 -18.67 -3.71
N ALA A 149 -18.48 -18.52 -4.50
CA ALA A 149 -19.61 -17.72 -4.05
C ALA A 149 -20.37 -18.58 -3.03
N VAL A 150 -20.75 -17.96 -1.91
CA VAL A 150 -21.68 -18.39 -0.83
C VAL A 150 -21.03 -18.29 0.57
N ASP A 151 -21.52 -17.28 1.30
CA ASP A 151 -21.64 -17.13 2.76
C ASP A 151 -20.41 -17.19 3.68
N LYS A 152 -19.87 -16.00 3.97
CA LYS A 152 -19.86 -15.33 5.30
C LYS A 152 -18.70 -14.32 5.38
N PRO A 153 -18.90 -13.09 5.88
CA PRO A 153 -17.80 -12.18 6.13
C PRO A 153 -17.12 -12.61 7.43
N VAL A 154 -16.04 -13.38 7.30
CA VAL A 154 -15.03 -13.45 8.35
C VAL A 154 -14.21 -12.18 8.23
N VAL A 155 -14.42 -11.27 9.19
CA VAL A 155 -13.50 -10.17 9.50
C VAL A 155 -12.11 -10.78 9.66
N LYS A 156 -11.28 -10.64 8.63
CA LYS A 156 -9.84 -10.81 8.72
C LYS A 156 -9.20 -9.44 8.54
N GLU A 157 -8.82 -8.89 9.67
CA GLU A 157 -7.90 -7.78 9.79
C GLU A 157 -6.61 -8.05 9.02
N GLY A 158 -6.12 -6.99 8.37
CA GLY A 158 -4.72 -6.87 7.99
C GLY A 158 -4.34 -7.51 6.67
N THR A 159 -4.67 -6.85 5.54
CA THR A 159 -3.82 -6.68 4.33
C THR A 159 -4.56 -6.10 3.11
N THR A 160 -5.86 -5.80 3.19
CA THR A 160 -6.65 -5.15 2.11
C THR A 160 -6.57 -3.61 2.07
N ALA A 161 -5.63 -3.02 2.81
CA ALA A 161 -5.44 -1.57 2.94
C ALA A 161 -5.17 -0.84 1.61
N GLN A 162 -4.58 -1.50 0.61
CA GLN A 162 -4.24 -0.82 -0.67
C GLN A 162 -5.43 -0.62 -1.62
N HIS A 163 -6.61 -1.16 -1.31
CA HIS A 163 -7.82 -1.05 -2.13
C HIS A 163 -8.95 -0.37 -1.33
N ALA A 164 -8.63 0.69 -0.59
CA ALA A 164 -9.62 1.50 0.09
C ALA A 164 -9.48 2.97 -0.30
N MET A 165 -10.61 3.67 -0.38
CA MET A 165 -10.68 5.10 -0.59
C MET A 165 -11.60 5.74 0.46
N ILE A 166 -11.24 6.93 0.93
CA ILE A 166 -12.00 7.70 1.92
C ILE A 166 -12.60 8.91 1.24
N LEU A 167 -13.91 9.12 1.41
CA LEU A 167 -14.59 10.29 0.87
C LEU A 167 -14.57 11.46 1.86
N ASP A 168 -14.22 12.65 1.36
CA ASP A 168 -14.41 13.95 2.01
C ASP A 168 -15.82 14.51 1.72
N THR A 169 -16.38 15.26 2.66
CA THR A 169 -17.51 16.19 2.52
C THR A 169 -17.59 16.88 1.16
N SER A 170 -16.49 17.46 0.66
CA SER A 170 -16.47 18.17 -0.65
C SER A 170 -16.78 17.26 -1.83
N SER A 171 -16.23 16.04 -1.82
CA SER A 171 -16.43 15.03 -2.86
C SER A 171 -17.84 14.44 -2.83
N VAL A 172 -18.40 14.29 -1.62
CA VAL A 172 -19.76 13.78 -1.40
C VAL A 172 -20.80 14.79 -1.90
N ILE A 173 -20.66 16.08 -1.58
CA ILE A 173 -21.63 17.12 -2.00
C ILE A 173 -21.68 17.27 -3.53
N ASP A 174 -20.53 17.19 -4.19
CA ASP A 174 -20.43 17.26 -5.66
C ASP A 174 -21.24 16.13 -6.32
N GLY A 175 -21.12 14.91 -5.78
CA GLY A 175 -21.96 13.77 -6.14
C GLY A 175 -21.51 12.99 -7.38
N ARG A 176 -20.59 13.51 -8.20
CA ARG A 176 -20.08 12.76 -9.38
C ARG A 176 -19.38 11.46 -9.00
N ILE A 177 -18.89 11.32 -7.77
CA ILE A 177 -18.32 10.06 -7.27
C ILE A 177 -19.34 8.91 -7.31
N LEU A 178 -20.61 9.20 -7.03
CA LEU A 178 -21.70 8.23 -7.11
C LEU A 178 -21.90 7.77 -8.56
N ASP A 179 -21.84 8.69 -9.52
CA ASP A 179 -21.98 8.34 -10.93
C ASP A 179 -20.78 7.53 -11.44
N VAL A 180 -19.57 7.86 -11.01
CA VAL A 180 -18.37 7.05 -11.30
C VAL A 180 -18.51 5.65 -10.70
N LEU A 181 -19.03 5.50 -9.47
CA LEU A 181 -19.31 4.19 -8.87
C LEU A 181 -20.32 3.37 -9.69
N LYS A 182 -21.41 3.99 -10.17
CA LYS A 182 -22.41 3.33 -11.04
C LYS A 182 -21.81 2.76 -12.32
N THR A 183 -20.74 3.35 -12.85
CA THR A 183 -20.07 2.85 -14.07
C THR A 183 -19.24 1.57 -13.84
N GLY A 184 -18.91 1.23 -12.59
CA GLY A 184 -18.03 0.11 -12.26
C GLY A 184 -16.53 0.41 -12.40
N PHE A 185 -16.13 1.65 -12.69
CA PHE A 185 -14.71 2.05 -12.76
C PHE A 185 -14.00 2.01 -11.39
N ILE A 186 -14.75 2.08 -10.29
CA ILE A 186 -14.23 2.02 -8.92
C ILE A 186 -14.60 0.67 -8.31
N SER A 187 -13.59 -0.19 -8.12
CA SER A 187 -13.73 -1.49 -7.45
C SER A 187 -13.19 -1.51 -6.01
N ASP A 188 -12.52 -0.44 -5.59
CA ASP A 188 -11.96 -0.30 -4.25
C ASP A 188 -13.09 -0.16 -3.21
N LYS A 189 -12.81 -0.50 -1.96
CA LYS A 189 -13.69 -0.24 -0.83
C LYS A 189 -13.81 1.26 -0.60
N VAL A 190 -15.02 1.80 -0.62
CA VAL A 190 -15.31 3.22 -0.39
C VAL A 190 -15.72 3.40 1.06
N ILE A 191 -15.05 4.29 1.77
CA ILE A 191 -15.28 4.55 3.18
C ILE A 191 -15.82 5.97 3.33
N VAL A 192 -16.99 6.10 3.95
CA VAL A 192 -17.56 7.39 4.37
C VAL A 192 -17.41 7.49 5.90
N PRO A 193 -16.49 8.30 6.43
CA PRO A 193 -16.30 8.41 7.87
C PRO A 193 -17.49 9.08 8.56
N ASN A 194 -17.80 8.68 9.79
CA ASN A 194 -18.89 9.29 10.56
C ASN A 194 -18.69 10.79 10.80
N PHE A 195 -17.45 11.24 10.97
CA PHE A 195 -17.16 12.68 11.13
C PHE A 195 -17.46 13.51 9.87
N VAL A 196 -17.45 12.90 8.67
CA VAL A 196 -17.92 13.55 7.43
C VAL A 196 -19.44 13.69 7.44
N LEU A 197 -20.17 12.69 7.96
CA LEU A 197 -21.62 12.77 8.12
C LEU A 197 -22.02 13.87 9.11
N LEU A 198 -21.29 13.99 10.22
CA LEU A 198 -21.48 15.05 11.20
C LEU A 198 -21.23 16.43 10.59
N GLU A 199 -20.20 16.57 9.75
CA GLU A 199 -19.94 17.83 9.05
C GLU A 199 -21.05 18.16 8.04
N LEU A 200 -21.53 17.19 7.27
CA LEU A 200 -22.69 17.37 6.39
C LEU A 200 -23.95 17.77 7.15
N GLN A 201 -24.18 17.19 8.33
CA GLN A 201 -25.29 17.56 9.20
C GLN A 201 -25.15 19.01 9.69
N LEU A 202 -23.97 19.41 10.16
CA LEU A 202 -23.69 20.79 10.56
C LEU A 202 -23.92 21.78 9.41
N ILE A 203 -23.52 21.42 8.18
CA ILE A 203 -23.79 22.21 6.97
C ILE A 203 -25.30 22.26 6.69
N SER A 204 -26.02 21.15 6.89
CA SER A 204 -27.48 21.05 6.71
C SER A 204 -28.30 21.80 7.75
N ASP A 205 -27.71 22.15 8.90
CA ASP A 205 -28.31 22.97 9.95
C ASP A 205 -27.93 24.46 9.82
N SER A 206 -27.18 24.82 8.78
CA SER A 206 -26.73 26.20 8.56
C SER A 206 -27.90 27.16 8.33
N SER A 207 -27.78 28.38 8.88
CA SER A 207 -28.71 29.48 8.63
C SER A 207 -28.71 29.93 7.17
N ASP A 208 -27.62 29.72 6.44
CA ASP A 208 -27.50 30.00 5.00
C ASP A 208 -28.29 28.95 4.18
N PRO A 209 -29.34 29.35 3.44
CA PRO A 209 -30.15 28.44 2.63
C PRO A 209 -29.36 27.61 1.61
N LEU A 210 -28.30 28.17 1.01
CA LEU A 210 -27.49 27.47 0.01
C LEU A 210 -26.63 26.40 0.65
N LYS A 211 -25.99 26.71 1.79
CA LYS A 211 -25.25 25.71 2.58
C LYS A 211 -26.20 24.62 3.06
N ARG A 212 -27.37 25.00 3.58
CA ARG A 212 -28.41 24.06 4.02
C ARG A 212 -28.81 23.07 2.93
N ALA A 213 -29.04 23.57 1.71
CA ALA A 213 -29.39 22.75 0.56
C ALA A 213 -28.25 21.80 0.16
N LYS A 214 -26.99 22.27 0.18
CA LYS A 214 -25.81 21.43 -0.08
C LYS A 214 -25.64 20.32 0.96
N GLY A 215 -25.81 20.63 2.24
CA GLY A 215 -25.70 19.65 3.33
C GLY A 215 -26.75 18.55 3.20
N ARG A 216 -28.03 18.91 2.98
CA ARG A 216 -29.10 17.93 2.73
C ARG A 216 -28.82 17.06 1.52
N ARG A 217 -28.43 17.68 0.40
CA ARG A 217 -28.03 16.94 -0.82
C ARG A 217 -26.89 15.96 -0.54
N GLY A 218 -25.88 16.37 0.23
CA GLY A 218 -24.78 15.49 0.60
C GLY A 218 -25.26 14.28 1.40
N LEU A 219 -26.16 14.47 2.37
CA LEU A 219 -26.75 13.37 3.14
C LEU A 219 -27.58 12.42 2.25
N ASP A 220 -28.36 12.95 1.30
CA ASP A 220 -29.12 12.14 0.33
C ASP A 220 -28.19 11.31 -0.57
N LEU A 221 -27.06 11.90 -0.99
CA LEU A 221 -26.04 11.22 -1.79
C LEU A 221 -25.34 10.12 -0.99
N VAL A 222 -25.03 10.34 0.30
CA VAL A 222 -24.54 9.26 1.18
C VAL A 222 -25.54 8.13 1.26
N ASN A 223 -26.83 8.44 1.39
CA ASN A 223 -27.86 7.39 1.44
C ASN A 223 -27.88 6.57 0.14
N SER A 224 -27.71 7.23 -1.00
CA SER A 224 -27.59 6.55 -2.30
C SER A 224 -26.30 5.72 -2.43
N LEU A 225 -25.19 6.17 -1.84
CA LEU A 225 -23.92 5.44 -1.82
C LEU A 225 -24.01 4.14 -1.01
N LYS A 226 -24.85 4.07 0.03
CA LYS A 226 -25.01 2.84 0.86
C LYS A 226 -25.55 1.64 0.09
N GLU A 227 -26.24 1.87 -1.02
CA GLU A 227 -26.80 0.80 -1.85
C GLU A 227 -25.72 -0.03 -2.58
N PHE A 228 -24.46 0.42 -2.55
CA PHE A 228 -23.33 -0.28 -3.18
C PHE A 228 -22.61 -1.18 -2.17
N ASP A 229 -22.39 -2.44 -2.55
CA ASP A 229 -21.73 -3.46 -1.71
C ASP A 229 -20.31 -3.08 -1.26
N ASN A 230 -19.61 -2.25 -2.05
CA ASN A 230 -18.25 -1.81 -1.74
C ASN A 230 -18.20 -0.52 -0.90
N VAL A 231 -19.34 0.05 -0.49
CA VAL A 231 -19.40 1.26 0.34
C VAL A 231 -19.64 0.90 1.81
N GLU A 232 -18.85 1.48 2.71
CA GLU A 232 -18.96 1.30 4.16
C GLU A 232 -18.99 2.66 4.88
N ILE A 233 -19.89 2.80 5.85
CA ILE A 233 -19.81 3.90 6.83
C ILE A 233 -18.91 3.47 7.98
N SER A 234 -17.83 4.20 8.17
CA SER A 234 -16.89 3.94 9.27
C SER A 234 -17.24 4.76 10.49
N ASN A 235 -17.38 4.08 11.64
CA ASN A 235 -17.57 4.72 12.94
C ASN A 235 -16.27 5.24 13.57
N LYS A 236 -15.14 5.20 12.85
CA LYS A 236 -13.84 5.71 13.34
C LYS A 236 -13.91 7.22 13.52
N ASP A 237 -13.48 7.69 14.68
CA ASP A 237 -13.31 9.11 14.98
C ASP A 237 -12.08 9.33 15.89
N TYR A 238 -11.49 10.52 15.82
CA TYR A 238 -10.31 10.93 16.59
C TYR A 238 -10.70 12.08 17.51
N LYS A 239 -10.94 11.76 18.80
CA LYS A 239 -11.39 12.74 19.80
C LYS A 239 -10.35 13.82 20.12
N ASP A 240 -9.08 13.52 19.87
CA ASP A 240 -7.93 14.41 20.04
C ASP A 240 -7.76 15.42 18.90
N ILE A 241 -8.48 15.24 17.79
CA ILE A 241 -8.41 16.13 16.61
C ILE A 241 -9.75 16.82 16.42
N ARG A 242 -9.73 18.14 16.19
CA ARG A 242 -10.96 18.91 15.93
C ARG A 242 -11.27 19.01 14.44
N GLU A 243 -10.27 19.31 13.64
CA GLU A 243 -10.41 19.56 12.20
C GLU A 243 -10.69 18.27 11.43
N VAL A 244 -11.73 18.30 10.58
CA VAL A 244 -12.15 17.14 9.77
C VAL A 244 -11.06 16.75 8.78
N ASP A 245 -10.44 17.72 8.11
CA ASP A 245 -9.32 17.52 7.17
C ASP A 245 -8.16 16.74 7.81
N THR A 246 -7.76 17.13 9.02
CA THR A 246 -6.70 16.46 9.78
C THR A 246 -7.11 15.03 10.17
N LYS A 247 -8.39 14.79 10.48
CA LYS A 247 -8.92 13.43 10.71
C LYS A 247 -8.88 12.58 9.45
N LEU A 248 -9.26 13.14 8.29
CA LEU A 248 -9.23 12.46 6.99
C LEU A 248 -7.81 12.00 6.65
N LEU A 249 -6.83 12.89 6.76
CA LEU A 249 -5.43 12.60 6.47
C LEU A 249 -4.87 11.52 7.39
N ARG A 250 -5.12 11.65 8.71
CA ARG A 250 -4.71 10.63 9.68
C ARG A 250 -5.36 9.28 9.39
N TYR A 251 -6.64 9.28 9.07
CA TYR A 251 -7.35 8.03 8.78
C TYR A 251 -6.80 7.37 7.51
N ALA A 252 -6.67 8.13 6.42
CA ALA A 252 -6.12 7.66 5.16
C ALA A 252 -4.71 7.08 5.34
N SER A 253 -3.84 7.77 6.09
CA SER A 253 -2.50 7.29 6.40
C SER A 253 -2.49 6.04 7.28
N GLU A 254 -3.36 5.94 8.30
CA GLU A 254 -3.43 4.79 9.22
C GLU A 254 -3.80 3.50 8.49
N ILE A 255 -4.76 3.57 7.56
CA ILE A 255 -5.25 2.40 6.83
C ILE A 255 -4.67 2.25 5.42
N GLY A 256 -3.73 3.12 5.01
CA GLY A 256 -3.15 3.11 3.67
C GLY A 256 -4.15 3.36 2.53
N ALA A 257 -5.24 4.08 2.80
CA ALA A 257 -6.29 4.40 1.84
C ALA A 257 -5.97 5.66 1.02
N LYS A 258 -6.58 5.75 -0.15
CA LYS A 258 -6.56 6.96 -1.00
C LYS A 258 -7.60 7.96 -0.48
N LEU A 259 -7.33 9.25 -0.55
CA LEU A 259 -8.28 10.30 -0.20
C LEU A 259 -9.00 10.80 -1.45
N VAL A 260 -10.33 10.76 -1.47
CA VAL A 260 -11.15 11.38 -2.52
C VAL A 260 -11.58 12.75 -2.04
N THR A 261 -11.06 13.82 -2.65
CA THR A 261 -11.40 15.20 -2.29
C THR A 261 -11.40 16.09 -3.53
N ASN A 262 -12.31 17.07 -3.54
CA ASN A 262 -12.33 18.14 -4.53
C ASN A 262 -11.74 19.45 -3.98
N ASP A 263 -11.31 19.47 -2.70
CA ASP A 263 -10.66 20.61 -2.09
C ASP A 263 -9.18 20.68 -2.51
N PHE A 264 -8.81 21.79 -3.13
CA PHE A 264 -7.46 22.02 -3.65
C PHE A 264 -6.41 22.16 -2.55
N ASN A 265 -6.76 22.73 -1.41
CA ASN A 265 -5.84 22.90 -0.29
C ASN A 265 -5.61 21.57 0.42
N LEU A 266 -6.67 20.80 0.67
CA LEU A 266 -6.56 19.47 1.25
C LEU A 266 -5.72 18.54 0.36
N ASN A 267 -5.89 18.64 -0.96
CA ASN A 267 -5.07 17.91 -1.93
C ASN A 267 -3.57 18.18 -1.73
N LYS A 268 -3.15 19.45 -1.70
CA LYS A 268 -1.73 19.83 -1.48
C LYS A 268 -1.17 19.32 -0.16
N VAL A 269 -1.94 19.42 0.92
CA VAL A 269 -1.49 18.96 2.23
C VAL A 269 -1.36 17.43 2.27
N ALA A 270 -2.29 16.71 1.65
CA ALA A 270 -2.27 15.26 1.54
C ALA A 270 -1.02 14.74 0.80
N GLU A 271 -0.67 15.36 -0.33
CA GLU A 271 0.52 15.01 -1.11
C GLU A 271 1.81 15.16 -0.30
N ILE A 272 1.94 16.25 0.48
CA ILE A 272 3.10 16.48 1.36
C ILE A 272 3.21 15.38 2.43
N GLN A 273 2.07 14.87 2.92
CA GLN A 273 2.01 13.79 3.92
C GLN A 273 2.11 12.38 3.30
N GLY A 274 2.26 12.27 1.98
CA GLY A 274 2.38 10.99 1.27
C GLY A 274 1.06 10.22 1.16
N VAL A 275 -0.08 10.89 1.32
CA VAL A 275 -1.41 10.31 1.09
C VAL A 275 -1.78 10.49 -0.38
N ILE A 276 -2.15 9.39 -1.06
CA ILE A 276 -2.58 9.44 -2.47
C ILE A 276 -3.94 10.12 -2.54
N VAL A 277 -4.07 11.13 -3.40
CA VAL A 277 -5.32 11.87 -3.62
C VAL A 277 -5.95 11.48 -4.96
N LEU A 278 -7.27 11.31 -4.95
CA LEU A 278 -8.12 11.14 -6.13
C LEU A 278 -9.06 12.34 -6.22
N ASN A 279 -8.79 13.25 -7.16
CA ASN A 279 -9.64 14.42 -7.39
C ASN A 279 -10.60 14.17 -8.56
N ILE A 280 -11.90 14.41 -8.35
CA ILE A 280 -12.92 14.14 -9.38
C ILE A 280 -12.80 15.12 -10.55
N ASN A 281 -12.33 16.35 -10.30
CA ASN A 281 -12.07 17.31 -11.37
C ASN A 281 -10.94 16.85 -12.29
N ASP A 282 -9.90 16.25 -11.72
CA ASP A 282 -8.79 15.70 -12.50
C ASP A 282 -9.25 14.52 -13.35
N LEU A 283 -10.06 13.63 -12.76
CA LEU A 283 -10.70 12.53 -13.50
C LEU A 283 -11.56 13.06 -14.65
N ALA A 284 -12.44 14.03 -14.38
CA ALA A 284 -13.31 14.62 -15.39
C ALA A 284 -12.52 15.26 -16.54
N ASN A 285 -11.40 15.92 -16.25
CA ASN A 285 -10.52 16.49 -17.27
C ASN A 285 -9.75 15.42 -18.05
N ALA A 286 -9.34 14.31 -17.40
CA ALA A 286 -8.60 13.23 -18.02
C ALA A 286 -9.43 12.43 -19.03
N VAL A 287 -10.75 12.35 -18.81
CA VAL A 287 -11.69 11.61 -19.69
C VAL A 287 -12.35 12.50 -20.75
N LYS A 288 -12.00 13.79 -20.83
CA LYS A 288 -12.46 14.65 -21.93
C LYS A 288 -11.93 14.12 -23.25
N THR A 289 -12.81 13.99 -24.23
CA THR A 289 -12.45 13.63 -25.61
C THR A 289 -11.38 14.58 -26.13
N GLN A 290 -10.26 14.03 -26.60
CA GLN A 290 -9.19 14.82 -27.17
C GLN A 290 -9.41 14.91 -28.67
N LEU A 291 -9.78 16.09 -29.15
CA LEU A 291 -9.81 16.36 -30.58
C LEU A 291 -8.38 16.39 -31.11
N VAL A 292 -8.15 15.67 -32.21
CA VAL A 292 -6.86 15.64 -32.92
C VAL A 292 -6.94 16.43 -34.21
N VAL A 293 -5.77 16.91 -34.67
CA VAL A 293 -5.67 17.58 -35.98
C VAL A 293 -6.11 16.63 -37.08
N GLY A 294 -6.95 17.12 -38.00
CA GLY A 294 -7.59 16.33 -39.07
C GLY A 294 -8.92 15.68 -38.67
N GLU A 295 -9.35 15.78 -37.42
CA GLU A 295 -10.67 15.29 -36.99
C GLU A 295 -11.78 16.22 -37.50
N GLN A 296 -12.83 15.64 -38.09
CA GLN A 296 -13.98 16.38 -38.59
C GLN A 296 -15.12 16.36 -37.56
N ILE A 297 -15.64 17.55 -37.23
CA ILE A 297 -16.68 17.73 -36.23
C ILE A 297 -17.80 18.63 -36.77
N GLU A 298 -19.04 18.30 -36.44
CA GLU A 298 -20.19 19.17 -36.72
C GLU A 298 -20.39 20.14 -35.56
N VAL A 299 -20.41 21.43 -35.87
CA VAL A 299 -20.55 22.50 -34.87
C VAL A 299 -21.52 23.57 -35.36
N THR A 300 -22.21 24.21 -34.41
CA THR A 300 -23.07 25.36 -34.71
C THR A 300 -22.28 26.64 -34.44
N ILE A 301 -22.25 27.57 -35.41
CA ILE A 301 -21.64 28.88 -35.22
C ILE A 301 -22.53 29.71 -34.30
N ILE A 302 -22.00 30.15 -33.16
CA ILE A 302 -22.75 30.88 -32.13
C ILE A 302 -22.60 32.39 -32.30
N ARG A 303 -21.41 32.86 -32.70
CA ARG A 303 -21.10 34.29 -32.83
C ARG A 303 -19.93 34.56 -33.78
N GLU A 304 -19.74 35.82 -34.17
CA GLU A 304 -18.53 36.26 -34.87
C GLU A 304 -17.29 36.17 -33.98
N GLY A 305 -16.16 35.82 -34.59
CA GLY A 305 -14.85 35.78 -33.95
C GLY A 305 -14.21 37.16 -33.84
N SER A 306 -13.02 37.21 -33.24
CA SER A 306 -12.28 38.46 -33.07
C SER A 306 -11.78 39.03 -34.41
N GLU A 307 -11.54 38.18 -35.41
CA GLU A 307 -11.20 38.60 -36.76
C GLU A 307 -12.42 38.56 -37.70
N ARG A 308 -12.43 39.45 -38.70
CA ARG A 308 -13.59 39.70 -39.59
C ARG A 308 -14.14 38.48 -40.33
N GLN A 309 -13.33 37.44 -40.55
CA GLN A 309 -13.74 36.22 -41.27
C GLN A 309 -14.03 35.04 -40.35
N GLN A 310 -13.77 35.17 -39.04
CA GLN A 310 -13.90 34.04 -38.11
C GLN A 310 -15.32 33.92 -37.56
N GLY A 311 -15.78 32.69 -37.41
CA GLY A 311 -16.90 32.32 -36.55
C GLY A 311 -16.40 31.61 -35.29
N VAL A 312 -17.20 31.63 -34.23
CA VAL A 312 -16.91 30.93 -32.98
C VAL A 312 -18.03 29.96 -32.64
N ALA A 313 -17.65 28.72 -32.40
CA ALA A 313 -18.49 27.67 -31.85
C ALA A 313 -17.96 27.21 -30.49
N TYR A 314 -18.78 26.48 -29.75
CA TYR A 314 -18.38 25.87 -28.48
C TYR A 314 -18.73 24.38 -28.52
N LEU A 315 -17.79 23.55 -28.03
CA LEU A 315 -18.10 22.17 -27.72
C LEU A 315 -19.04 22.09 -26.49
N PRO A 316 -19.71 20.96 -26.27
CA PRO A 316 -20.55 20.74 -25.09
C PRO A 316 -19.81 20.95 -23.76
N ASP A 317 -18.49 20.78 -23.74
CA ASP A 317 -17.64 20.99 -22.56
C ASP A 317 -17.16 22.44 -22.37
N GLY A 318 -17.58 23.35 -23.25
CA GLY A 318 -17.23 24.78 -23.23
C GLY A 318 -15.93 25.13 -23.95
N THR A 319 -15.23 24.17 -24.58
CA THR A 319 -14.04 24.46 -25.38
C THR A 319 -14.40 25.34 -26.57
N MET A 320 -13.68 26.46 -26.73
CA MET A 320 -13.91 27.40 -27.83
C MET A 320 -13.28 26.90 -29.13
N ILE A 321 -14.06 26.88 -30.21
CA ILE A 321 -13.62 26.54 -31.56
C ILE A 321 -13.74 27.80 -32.42
N VAL A 322 -12.62 28.27 -32.95
CA VAL A 322 -12.51 29.39 -33.89
C VAL A 322 -12.42 28.80 -35.29
N ILE A 323 -13.32 29.21 -36.18
CA ILE A 323 -13.46 28.62 -37.51
C ILE A 323 -13.26 29.72 -38.55
N GLU A 324 -12.35 29.51 -39.50
CA GLU A 324 -12.10 30.48 -40.57
C GLU A 324 -13.26 30.52 -41.59
N ASP A 325 -13.44 31.68 -42.23
CA ASP A 325 -14.49 31.95 -43.24
C ASP A 325 -15.95 31.66 -42.84
N THR A 326 -16.26 31.63 -41.54
CA THR A 326 -17.61 31.32 -41.02
C THR A 326 -18.34 32.48 -40.35
N ALA A 327 -17.78 33.69 -40.36
CA ALA A 327 -18.42 34.87 -39.75
C ALA A 327 -19.88 35.11 -40.21
N LYS A 328 -20.21 34.78 -41.46
CA LYS A 328 -21.56 34.94 -42.04
C LYS A 328 -22.49 33.75 -41.82
N MET A 329 -22.05 32.71 -41.10
CA MET A 329 -22.77 31.45 -40.92
C MET A 329 -23.34 31.27 -39.50
N ILE A 330 -23.59 32.37 -38.79
CA ILE A 330 -24.19 32.37 -37.44
C ILE A 330 -25.50 31.55 -37.45
N ASP A 331 -25.70 30.78 -36.38
CA ASP A 331 -26.80 29.82 -36.15
C ASP A 331 -26.88 28.66 -37.16
N LYS A 332 -25.90 28.51 -38.05
CA LYS A 332 -25.81 27.35 -38.96
C LYS A 332 -24.92 26.27 -38.38
N LYS A 333 -25.32 25.02 -38.63
CA LYS A 333 -24.48 23.84 -38.44
C LYS A 333 -23.54 23.69 -39.62
N VAL A 334 -22.26 23.53 -39.34
CA VAL A 334 -21.20 23.35 -40.33
C VAL A 334 -20.29 22.18 -39.92
N LEU A 335 -19.81 21.44 -40.91
CA LEU A 335 -18.77 20.44 -40.72
C LEU A 335 -17.40 21.12 -40.85
N VAL A 336 -16.56 20.98 -39.84
CA VAL A 336 -15.24 21.61 -39.78
C VAL A 336 -14.17 20.59 -39.46
N GLU A 337 -12.97 20.80 -39.98
CA GLU A 337 -11.80 19.96 -39.72
C GLU A 337 -10.86 20.70 -38.77
N VAL A 338 -10.41 20.01 -37.72
CA VAL A 338 -9.50 20.58 -36.72
C VAL A 338 -8.14 20.84 -37.37
N ALA A 339 -7.78 22.11 -37.53
CA ALA A 339 -6.49 22.53 -38.08
C ALA A 339 -5.42 22.61 -36.99
N LYS A 340 -5.76 23.16 -35.81
CA LYS A 340 -4.81 23.37 -34.72
C LYS A 340 -5.47 23.39 -33.36
N VAL A 341 -4.79 22.84 -32.36
CA VAL A 341 -5.21 22.92 -30.95
C VAL A 341 -4.21 23.78 -30.18
N LEU A 342 -4.68 24.84 -29.53
CA LEU A 342 -3.89 25.71 -28.66
C LEU A 342 -4.35 25.60 -27.21
N GLN A 343 -3.39 25.55 -26.28
CA GLN A 343 -3.66 25.69 -24.85
C GLN A 343 -3.42 27.15 -24.45
N THR A 344 -4.41 27.78 -23.82
CA THR A 344 -4.32 29.15 -23.31
C THR A 344 -4.51 29.18 -21.78
N SER A 345 -4.27 30.33 -21.17
CA SER A 345 -4.50 30.55 -19.72
C SER A 345 -5.97 30.40 -19.32
N ALA A 346 -6.92 30.64 -20.23
CA ALA A 346 -8.36 30.50 -20.00
C ALA A 346 -8.89 29.09 -20.33
N GLY A 347 -8.05 28.19 -20.83
CA GLY A 347 -8.44 26.83 -21.24
C GLY A 347 -7.95 26.48 -22.63
N ARG A 348 -8.58 25.47 -23.24
CA ARG A 348 -8.24 24.99 -24.58
C ARG A 348 -9.00 25.79 -25.64
N MET A 349 -8.31 26.16 -26.72
CA MET A 349 -8.87 26.79 -27.90
C MET A 349 -8.53 25.95 -29.12
N ILE A 350 -9.50 25.73 -30.00
CA ILE A 350 -9.34 24.92 -31.20
C ILE A 350 -9.54 25.82 -32.41
N PHE A 351 -8.68 25.68 -33.41
CA PHE A 351 -8.81 26.32 -34.71
C PHE A 351 -9.20 25.25 -35.71
N ALA A 352 -10.22 25.54 -36.51
CA ALA A 352 -10.76 24.62 -37.48
C ALA A 352 -11.05 25.33 -38.81
N GLU A 353 -11.08 24.57 -39.88
CA GLU A 353 -11.39 25.05 -41.23
C GLU A 353 -12.68 24.39 -41.73
N LEU A 354 -13.44 25.10 -42.56
CA LEU A 354 -14.67 24.57 -43.13
C LEU A 354 -14.35 23.39 -44.06
N VAL A 355 -15.02 22.24 -43.86
CA VAL A 355 -14.93 21.13 -44.80
C VAL A 355 -15.79 21.47 -46.01
N ASN A 356 -15.15 21.90 -47.09
CA ASN A 356 -15.84 22.09 -48.36
C ASN A 356 -16.23 20.72 -48.94
N ALA A 357 -17.53 20.53 -49.19
CA ALA A 357 -17.99 19.38 -49.95
C ALA A 357 -17.35 19.43 -51.34
N LYS A 358 -16.48 18.46 -51.63
CA LYS A 358 -15.83 18.30 -52.93
C LYS A 358 -16.79 17.81 -54.00
#